data_AF-A0A959CVH3-F1
#
_entry.id   AF-A0A959CVH3-F1
#
_cell.length_a   1.000
_cell.length_b   1.000
_cell.length_c   1.000
_cell.angle_alpha   90.00
_cell.angle_beta   90.00
_cell.angle_gamma   90.00
#
_symmetry.space_group_name_H-M   'P 1'
#
loop_
_entity.id
_entity.type
_entity.pdbx_description
1 polymer ?
#
loop_
_entity_poly.entity_id
_entity_poly.type
_entity_poly.pdbx_seq_one_letter_code
_entity_poly.pdbx_strand_id
1 'polypeptide(L)'
;MTPADDSRYMQEDQMGRPAINTVFVDAGDKDAFNTTTPSKQGAAFADKFQSKLLALNPGYSTNALGLDAETFTSVLATDVLTVATEGKTTFFDGNNVLTGRALSDDVVSVELLLIFGGPEGTGNPGLTDDHVDANDKAFLNSFPYLATPH
;
A
#
# COMPACT_ATOMS: atom_id res chain seq x y z
N MET A 1 -33.06 25.56 -22.73
CA MET A 1 -31.59 25.63 -22.71
C MET A 1 -31.12 24.37 -22.02
N THR A 2 -30.81 23.34 -22.79
CA THR A 2 -30.23 22.09 -22.29
C THR A 2 -28.77 22.39 -21.97
N PRO A 3 -28.26 22.13 -20.74
CA PRO A 3 -26.83 22.25 -20.51
C PRO A 3 -26.14 21.15 -21.30
N ALA A 4 -25.31 21.55 -22.26
CA ALA A 4 -24.30 20.72 -22.87
C ALA A 4 -23.07 20.76 -21.97
N ASP A 5 -22.85 19.69 -21.21
CA ASP A 5 -21.54 19.05 -21.00
C ASP A 5 -21.73 17.84 -20.07
N ASP A 6 -21.88 16.67 -20.68
CA ASP A 6 -21.79 15.37 -20.00
C ASP A 6 -20.30 15.00 -19.92
N SER A 7 -19.49 15.84 -19.26
CA SER A 7 -18.09 15.55 -18.98
C SER A 7 -18.05 14.40 -17.97
N ARG A 8 -18.21 13.18 -18.47
CA ARG A 8 -18.13 11.95 -17.69
C ARG A 8 -16.72 11.83 -17.17
N TYR A 9 -16.53 12.07 -15.88
CA TYR A 9 -15.30 11.71 -15.20
C TYR A 9 -15.07 10.20 -15.42
N MET A 10 -13.93 9.85 -16.00
CA MET A 10 -13.49 8.47 -16.11
C MET A 10 -12.45 8.21 -15.03
N GLN A 11 -12.54 7.04 -14.41
CA GLN A 11 -11.54 6.63 -13.44
C GLN A 11 -10.27 6.18 -14.19
N GLU A 12 -9.19 6.93 -14.00
CA GLU A 12 -7.87 6.63 -14.58
C GLU A 12 -6.97 5.88 -13.60
N ASP A 13 -7.11 6.16 -12.30
CA ASP A 13 -6.25 5.57 -11.27
C ASP A 13 -7.01 5.24 -9.98
N GLN A 14 -6.51 4.22 -9.29
CA GLN A 14 -6.89 3.83 -7.94
C GLN A 14 -5.60 3.78 -7.12
N MET A 15 -5.57 4.60 -6.05
CA MET A 15 -4.41 4.77 -5.17
C MET A 15 -4.85 4.79 -3.70
N GLY A 16 -5.66 3.80 -3.30
CA GLY A 16 -6.16 3.63 -1.93
C GLY A 16 -5.07 3.18 -0.96
N ARG A 17 -4.15 2.35 -1.42
CA ARG A 17 -2.98 1.85 -0.70
C ARG A 17 -1.71 2.31 -1.43
N PRO A 18 -0.79 3.00 -0.73
CA PRO A 18 0.48 3.39 -1.32
C PRO A 18 1.23 2.19 -1.90
N ALA A 19 2.03 2.42 -2.96
CA ALA A 19 2.98 1.49 -3.58
C ALA A 19 2.49 0.12 -4.08
N ILE A 20 1.26 -0.32 -3.76
CA ILE A 20 0.68 -1.59 -4.24
C ILE A 20 0.61 -1.66 -5.77
N ASN A 21 0.07 -0.61 -6.41
CA ASN A 21 0.00 -0.53 -7.88
C ASN A 21 1.40 -0.53 -8.53
N THR A 22 2.41 -0.05 -7.82
CA THR A 22 3.78 0.02 -8.34
C THR A 22 4.50 -1.33 -8.25
N VAL A 23 4.29 -2.07 -7.16
CA VAL A 23 5.06 -3.29 -6.84
C VAL A 23 4.37 -4.56 -7.34
N PHE A 24 3.05 -4.67 -7.14
CA PHE A 24 2.33 -5.94 -7.32
C PHE A 24 1.53 -6.02 -8.62
N VAL A 25 1.14 -4.89 -9.20
CA VAL A 25 0.40 -4.86 -10.47
C VAL A 25 1.40 -4.88 -11.63
N ASP A 26 1.36 -5.96 -12.42
CA ASP A 26 2.19 -6.05 -13.62
C ASP A 26 1.80 -4.98 -14.65
N ALA A 27 2.76 -4.53 -15.45
CA ALA A 27 2.59 -3.38 -16.35
C ALA A 27 1.40 -3.53 -17.32
N GLY A 28 1.10 -4.75 -17.79
CA GLY A 28 -0.04 -5.03 -18.67
C GLY A 28 -1.39 -5.08 -17.97
N ASP A 29 -1.42 -5.11 -16.65
CA ASP A 29 -2.61 -5.23 -15.82
C ASP A 29 -3.04 -3.90 -15.18
N LYS A 30 -2.24 -2.82 -15.31
CA LYS A 30 -2.47 -1.54 -14.64
C LYS A 30 -3.81 -0.90 -14.99
N ASP A 31 -4.12 -0.76 -16.28
CA ASP A 31 -5.39 -0.17 -16.73
C ASP A 31 -6.59 -1.00 -16.24
N ALA A 32 -6.45 -2.33 -16.25
CA ALA A 32 -7.47 -3.24 -15.76
C ALA A 32 -7.65 -3.12 -14.24
N PHE A 33 -6.55 -3.01 -13.49
CA PHE A 33 -6.58 -2.82 -12.03
C PHE A 33 -7.26 -1.50 -11.66
N ASN A 34 -6.85 -0.40 -12.30
CA ASN A 34 -7.34 0.96 -12.06
C ASN A 34 -8.84 1.13 -12.36
N THR A 35 -9.38 0.33 -13.27
CA THR A 35 -10.81 0.38 -13.64
C THR A 35 -11.67 -0.70 -12.96
N THR A 36 -11.04 -1.68 -12.30
CA THR A 36 -11.76 -2.73 -11.57
C THR A 36 -12.35 -2.15 -10.29
N THR A 37 -13.64 -2.37 -10.06
CA THR A 37 -14.29 -1.97 -8.81
C THR A 37 -13.60 -2.65 -7.61
N PRO A 38 -13.29 -1.95 -6.51
CA PRO A 38 -12.54 -2.53 -5.39
C PRO A 38 -13.10 -3.85 -4.87
N SER A 39 -14.43 -3.98 -4.79
CA SER A 39 -15.09 -5.22 -4.36
C SER A 39 -14.86 -6.44 -5.26
N LYS A 40 -14.29 -6.25 -6.45
CA LYS A 40 -13.97 -7.30 -7.43
C LYS A 40 -12.46 -7.52 -7.59
N GLN A 41 -11.62 -6.65 -7.04
CA GLN A 41 -10.17 -6.71 -7.26
C GLN A 41 -9.55 -7.97 -6.63
N GLY A 42 -9.96 -8.35 -5.42
CA GLY A 42 -9.48 -9.57 -4.78
C GLY A 42 -9.62 -10.80 -5.69
N ALA A 43 -10.80 -10.99 -6.29
CA ALA A 43 -11.04 -12.10 -7.21
C ALA A 43 -10.27 -12.01 -8.53
N ALA A 44 -9.89 -10.82 -8.97
CA ALA A 44 -9.22 -10.60 -10.25
C ALA A 44 -7.68 -10.57 -10.14
N PHE A 45 -7.13 -10.19 -8.98
CA PHE A 45 -5.71 -9.86 -8.83
C PHE A 45 -4.97 -10.54 -7.67
N ALA A 46 -5.66 -11.16 -6.69
CA ALA A 46 -4.98 -11.79 -5.55
C ALA A 46 -3.95 -12.86 -5.99
N ASP A 47 -4.33 -13.76 -6.90
CA ASP A 47 -3.42 -14.81 -7.41
C ASP A 47 -2.21 -14.22 -8.17
N LYS A 48 -2.42 -13.11 -8.89
CA LYS A 48 -1.34 -12.38 -9.58
C LYS A 48 -0.37 -11.78 -8.57
N PHE A 49 -0.91 -11.16 -7.51
CA PHE A 49 -0.11 -10.57 -6.44
C PHE A 49 0.67 -11.65 -5.69
N GLN A 50 0.05 -12.80 -5.40
CA GLN A 50 0.73 -13.95 -4.78
C GLN A 50 1.88 -14.45 -5.65
N SER A 51 1.63 -14.60 -6.95
CA SER A 51 2.67 -15.01 -7.91
C SER A 51 3.83 -14.00 -7.92
N LYS A 52 3.53 -12.70 -7.90
CA LYS A 52 4.52 -11.63 -7.84
C LYS A 52 5.31 -11.64 -6.54
N LEU A 53 4.64 -11.82 -5.40
CA LEU A 53 5.27 -11.92 -4.08
C LEU A 53 6.28 -13.07 -4.04
N LEU A 54 5.89 -14.25 -4.50
CA LEU A 54 6.77 -15.43 -4.49
C LEU A 54 7.89 -15.32 -5.53
N ALA A 55 7.70 -14.53 -6.60
CA ALA A 55 8.79 -14.20 -7.51
C ALA A 55 9.80 -13.21 -6.89
N LEU A 56 9.34 -12.25 -6.09
CA LEU A 56 10.19 -11.28 -5.38
C LEU A 56 10.92 -11.92 -4.19
N ASN A 57 10.23 -12.77 -3.43
CA ASN A 57 10.78 -13.48 -2.28
C ASN A 57 10.37 -14.97 -2.34
N PRO A 58 11.16 -15.82 -3.04
CA PRO A 58 10.88 -17.26 -3.13
C PRO A 58 10.90 -17.99 -1.78
N GLY A 59 11.52 -17.40 -0.76
CA GLY A 59 11.57 -17.92 0.61
C GLY A 59 10.45 -17.41 1.51
N TYR A 60 9.44 -16.70 0.97
CA TYR A 60 8.34 -16.17 1.76
C TYR A 60 7.57 -17.31 2.46
N SER A 61 7.41 -17.19 3.78
CA SER A 61 6.58 -18.08 4.60
C SER A 61 5.40 -17.31 5.17
N THR A 62 5.65 -16.55 6.25
CA THR A 62 4.76 -15.50 6.76
C THR A 62 5.55 -14.22 6.94
N ASN A 63 4.86 -13.08 6.96
CA ASN A 63 5.46 -11.78 7.28
C ASN A 63 5.41 -11.49 8.78
N ALA A 64 5.90 -10.31 9.18
CA ALA A 64 5.89 -9.84 10.56
C ALA A 64 4.47 -9.68 11.16
N LEU A 65 3.41 -9.80 10.35
CA LEU A 65 2.01 -9.84 10.78
C LEU A 65 1.46 -11.27 10.94
N GLY A 66 2.29 -12.29 10.67
CA GLY A 66 1.88 -13.69 10.65
C GLY A 66 1.02 -14.07 9.43
N LEU A 67 0.97 -13.24 8.39
CA LEU A 67 0.18 -13.51 7.19
C LEU A 67 0.99 -14.34 6.20
N ASP A 68 0.43 -15.47 5.79
CA ASP A 68 0.97 -16.24 4.67
C ASP A 68 0.77 -15.51 3.33
N ALA A 69 1.32 -16.08 2.25
CA ALA A 69 1.32 -15.41 0.95
C ALA A 69 -0.10 -15.17 0.42
N GLU A 70 -1.00 -16.15 0.57
CA GLU A 70 -2.39 -16.06 0.11
C GLU A 70 -3.15 -14.98 0.89
N THR A 71 -3.04 -14.99 2.22
CA THR A 71 -3.74 -14.03 3.07
C THR A 71 -3.20 -12.62 2.87
N PHE A 72 -1.87 -12.45 2.84
CA PHE A 72 -1.25 -11.15 2.66
C PHE A 72 -1.64 -10.53 1.32
N THR A 73 -1.53 -11.29 0.23
CA THR A 73 -1.84 -10.78 -1.11
C THR A 73 -3.33 -10.54 -1.34
N SER A 74 -4.21 -11.31 -0.66
CA SER A 74 -5.64 -11.02 -0.64
C SER A 74 -5.96 -9.68 0.03
N VAL A 75 -5.26 -9.33 1.11
CA VAL A 75 -5.39 -8.02 1.77
C VAL A 75 -4.89 -6.89 0.85
N LEU A 76 -3.77 -7.12 0.16
CA LEU A 76 -3.18 -6.11 -0.74
C LEU A 76 -3.95 -5.92 -2.04
N ALA A 77 -4.59 -6.96 -2.57
CA ALA A 77 -5.29 -6.90 -3.86
C ALA A 77 -6.49 -5.94 -3.85
N THR A 78 -7.00 -5.56 -2.67
CA THR A 78 -8.08 -4.57 -2.57
C THR A 78 -7.49 -3.19 -2.29
N ASP A 79 -7.53 -2.34 -3.31
CA ASP A 79 -6.97 -0.99 -3.25
C ASP A 79 -7.95 0.00 -2.62
N VAL A 80 -7.99 -0.01 -1.29
CA VAL A 80 -8.82 0.89 -0.49
C VAL A 80 -8.02 1.45 0.69
N LEU A 81 -8.22 2.74 0.97
CA LEU A 81 -7.73 3.33 2.21
C LEU A 81 -8.63 2.87 3.35
N THR A 82 -8.07 2.02 4.22
CA THR A 82 -8.76 1.63 5.45
C THR A 82 -8.59 2.74 6.48
N VAL A 83 -9.69 3.14 7.12
CA VAL A 83 -9.70 4.23 8.11
C VAL A 83 -10.33 3.70 9.38
N ALA A 84 -9.60 3.72 10.48
CA ALA A 84 -10.19 3.55 11.79
C ALA A 84 -10.84 4.87 12.23
N THR A 85 -12.14 4.85 12.53
CA THR A 85 -12.88 6.04 12.99
C THR A 85 -12.59 6.37 14.46
N GLU A 86 -12.00 5.42 15.18
CA GLU A 86 -11.57 5.53 16.57
C GLU A 86 -10.21 4.85 16.72
N GLY A 87 -9.39 5.30 17.67
CA GLY A 87 -8.04 4.76 17.89
C GLY A 87 -6.95 5.45 17.07
N LYS A 88 -5.77 4.82 17.01
CA LYS A 88 -4.58 5.39 16.35
C LYS A 88 -4.64 5.12 14.85
N THR A 89 -4.54 6.18 14.06
CA THR A 89 -4.32 6.10 12.61
C THR A 89 -2.84 5.86 12.32
N THR A 90 -2.51 4.71 11.74
CA THR A 90 -1.15 4.39 11.29
C THR A 90 -1.19 3.31 10.21
N PHE A 91 -0.19 3.32 9.34
CA PHE A 91 0.02 2.26 8.37
C PHE A 91 0.44 0.98 9.08
N PHE A 92 1.42 1.08 9.99
CA PHE A 92 1.84 0.02 10.90
C PHE A 92 2.70 0.59 12.03
N ASP A 93 2.46 0.16 13.27
CA ASP A 93 3.29 0.54 14.43
C ASP A 93 3.69 -0.65 15.33
N GLY A 94 3.56 -1.89 14.82
CA GLY A 94 3.75 -3.12 15.58
C GLY A 94 2.48 -3.65 16.26
N ASN A 95 1.46 -2.81 16.46
CA ASN A 95 0.21 -3.18 17.13
C ASN A 95 -1.03 -2.93 16.26
N ASN A 96 -1.11 -1.75 15.64
CA ASN A 96 -2.17 -1.34 14.73
C ASN A 96 -1.70 -1.58 13.30
N VAL A 97 -2.59 -2.10 12.46
CA VAL A 97 -2.27 -2.52 11.10
C VAL A 97 -3.28 -1.88 10.15
N LEU A 98 -2.80 -1.09 9.20
CA LEU A 98 -3.59 -0.52 8.12
C LEU A 98 -4.82 0.26 8.61
N THR A 99 -4.69 1.05 9.68
CA THR A 99 -5.79 1.90 10.22
C THR A 99 -5.83 3.30 9.60
N GLY A 100 -5.03 3.50 8.56
CA GLY A 100 -4.86 4.71 7.77
C GLY A 100 -3.37 4.96 7.57
N ARG A 101 -2.95 6.23 7.59
CA ARG A 101 -1.53 6.60 7.68
C ARG A 101 -1.36 7.96 8.36
N ALA A 102 -0.38 8.07 9.24
CA ALA A 102 0.12 9.34 9.73
C ALA A 102 1.11 9.95 8.72
N LEU A 103 1.37 11.25 8.82
CA LEU A 103 2.33 11.93 7.95
C LEU A 103 3.76 11.39 8.11
N SER A 104 4.10 10.91 9.30
CA SER A 104 5.42 10.37 9.65
C SER A 104 5.52 8.85 9.51
N ASP A 105 4.50 8.17 9.00
CA ASP A 105 4.61 6.73 8.77
C ASP A 105 5.55 6.48 7.58
N ASP A 106 6.61 5.71 7.80
CA ASP A 106 7.46 5.21 6.74
C ASP A 106 6.82 3.99 6.06
N VAL A 107 5.90 4.28 5.15
CA VAL A 107 5.08 3.27 4.47
C VAL A 107 5.95 2.32 3.64
N VAL A 108 6.99 2.83 2.98
CA VAL A 108 7.80 2.02 2.06
C VAL A 108 8.66 1.04 2.84
N SER A 109 9.34 1.46 3.90
CA SER A 109 10.12 0.54 4.73
C SER A 109 9.24 -0.49 5.42
N VAL A 110 8.02 -0.13 5.84
CA VAL A 110 7.05 -1.12 6.36
C VAL A 110 6.68 -2.15 5.29
N GLU A 111 6.37 -1.74 4.07
CA GLU A 111 6.03 -2.69 3.00
C GLU A 111 7.19 -3.62 2.68
N LEU A 112 8.40 -3.08 2.57
CA LEU A 112 9.63 -3.84 2.37
C LEU A 112 9.85 -4.85 3.52
N LEU A 113 9.65 -4.44 4.76
CA LEU A 113 9.67 -5.32 5.94
C LEU A 113 8.63 -6.46 5.81
N LEU A 114 7.41 -6.16 5.36
CA LEU A 114 6.37 -7.18 5.20
C LEU A 114 6.66 -8.14 4.05
N ILE A 115 7.41 -7.73 3.03
CA ILE A 115 7.79 -8.59 1.90
C ILE A 115 9.02 -9.44 2.25
N PHE A 116 10.04 -8.84 2.88
CA PHE A 116 11.38 -9.42 3.01
C PHE A 116 11.79 -9.82 4.44
N GLY A 117 11.15 -9.23 5.46
CA GLY A 117 11.49 -9.38 6.87
C GLY A 117 11.14 -10.73 7.51
N GLY A 118 10.27 -11.50 6.86
CA GLY A 118 9.82 -12.80 7.40
C GLY A 118 9.05 -12.68 8.73
N PRO A 119 8.85 -13.80 9.44
CA PRO A 119 7.96 -13.84 10.62
C PRO A 119 8.46 -12.98 11.79
N GLU A 120 9.78 -12.92 11.98
CA GLU A 120 10.42 -12.16 13.05
C GLU A 120 10.79 -10.71 12.64
N GLY A 121 10.47 -10.30 11.41
CA GLY A 121 10.83 -8.98 10.87
C GLY A 121 12.33 -8.72 10.73
N THR A 122 13.17 -9.75 10.79
CA THR A 122 14.65 -9.64 10.76
C THR A 122 15.29 -10.35 9.56
N GLY A 123 14.48 -10.99 8.71
CA GLY A 123 14.91 -11.58 7.45
C GLY A 123 15.37 -10.53 6.45
N ASN A 124 16.38 -10.88 5.64
CA ASN A 124 16.88 -10.04 4.54
C ASN A 124 17.04 -8.54 4.89
N PRO A 125 17.79 -8.18 5.95
CA PRO A 125 17.80 -6.82 6.49
C PRO A 125 18.29 -5.74 5.51
N GLY A 126 18.98 -6.12 4.43
CA GLY A 126 19.36 -5.19 3.35
C GLY A 126 18.24 -4.86 2.37
N LEU A 127 17.05 -5.47 2.51
CA LEU A 127 15.89 -5.30 1.64
C LEU A 127 14.64 -4.80 2.37
N THR A 128 14.72 -4.52 3.68
CA THR A 128 13.58 -4.14 4.52
C THR A 128 13.43 -2.62 4.71
N ASP A 129 14.22 -1.82 4.00
CA ASP A 129 14.36 -0.38 4.23
C ASP A 129 14.69 0.35 2.91
N ASP A 130 14.09 1.52 2.70
CA ASP A 130 14.33 2.33 1.49
C ASP A 130 15.43 3.41 1.69
N HIS A 131 15.97 3.51 2.90
CA HIS A 131 16.98 4.46 3.36
C HIS A 131 16.55 5.94 3.29
N VAL A 132 15.24 6.22 3.42
CA VAL A 132 14.67 7.57 3.46
C VAL A 132 13.94 7.81 4.78
N ASP A 133 14.72 8.07 5.83
CA ASP A 133 14.21 8.17 7.21
C ASP A 133 13.33 9.40 7.51
N ALA A 134 13.47 10.48 6.72
CA ALA A 134 12.82 11.74 7.02
C ALA A 134 12.71 12.69 5.81
N ASN A 135 11.75 13.61 5.90
CA ASN A 135 11.65 14.73 4.97
C ASN A 135 12.77 15.75 5.20
N ASP A 136 13.21 16.40 4.11
CA ASP A 136 14.16 17.51 4.14
C ASP A 136 13.69 18.70 5.00
N LYS A 137 12.37 18.88 5.11
CA LYS A 137 11.73 19.84 6.04
C LYS A 137 10.78 19.12 6.98
N ALA A 138 10.91 19.43 8.26
CA ALA A 138 10.00 18.93 9.28
C ALA A 138 8.55 19.37 9.02
N PHE A 139 7.60 18.50 9.38
CA PHE A 139 6.19 18.84 9.39
C PHE A 139 5.88 20.03 10.31
N LEU A 140 4.85 20.79 9.96
CA LEU A 140 4.35 21.89 10.78
C LEU A 140 3.54 21.35 11.96
N ASN A 141 3.56 22.06 13.07
CA ASN A 141 2.79 21.71 14.26
C ASN A 141 1.30 22.12 14.16
N SER A 142 0.94 22.82 13.07
CA SER A 142 -0.41 23.29 12.77
C SER A 142 -0.72 23.14 11.29
N PHE A 143 -2.02 23.09 10.96
CA PHE A 143 -2.50 23.02 9.58
C PHE A 143 -1.84 24.13 8.72
N PRO A 144 -1.35 23.82 7.50
CA PRO A 144 -1.57 22.59 6.71
C PRO A 144 -0.68 21.37 7.02
N TYR A 145 0.06 21.34 8.13
CA TYR A 145 0.95 20.24 8.58
C TYR A 145 2.11 19.86 7.63
N LEU A 146 1.95 19.97 6.32
CA LEU A 146 3.02 19.81 5.33
C LEU A 146 3.86 21.09 5.23
N ALA A 147 5.18 20.92 5.14
CA ALA A 147 6.11 22.01 4.89
C ALA A 147 6.02 22.50 3.44
N THR A 148 6.50 23.71 3.16
CA THR A 148 6.58 24.23 1.78
C THR A 148 7.68 23.51 0.97
N PRO A 149 7.53 23.38 -0.36
CA PRO A 149 8.60 22.86 -1.22
C PRO A 149 9.92 23.63 -1.08
N HIS A 150 11.02 23.00 -1.49
CA HIS A 150 12.34 23.66 -1.59
C HIS A 150 12.40 24.63 -2.77
#